data_AF-A0A1S0UDM9-F1
#
_entry.id   AF-A0A1S0UDM9-F1
#
_cell.length_a   1.000
_cell.length_b   1.000
_cell.length_c   1.000
_cell.angle_alpha   90.00
_cell.angle_beta   90.00
_cell.angle_gamma   90.00
#
_symmetry.space_group_name_H-M   'P 1'
#
loop_
_entity.id
_entity.type
_entity.pdbx_description
1 polymer ?
#
loop_
_entity_poly.entity_id
_entity_poly.type
_entity_poly.pdbx_seq_one_letter_code
_entity_poly.pdbx_strand_id
1 'polypeptide(L)'
;MTHSFPVGTIQVNLAGPVQNIMSDPQSIDDPNPNIGAEMGNAQVIASGMDAEKQQFAVQCANEAIAQHSNQNMAVAQYIMSNFEERYGSPWHCVVSDGSLGFYVRYDPSNHIYFSIGATTIFLFQNQCQ
;
A
#
# COMPACT_ATOMS: atom_id res chain seq x y z
N MET A 1 -13.26 23.96 22.10
CA MET A 1 -13.60 23.35 20.79
C MET A 1 -12.49 22.38 20.44
N THR A 2 -12.64 21.11 20.80
CA THR A 2 -11.68 20.05 20.48
C THR A 2 -11.97 19.57 19.07
N HIS A 3 -11.20 20.06 18.09
CA HIS A 3 -11.21 19.49 16.75
C HIS A 3 -10.53 18.12 16.81
N SER A 4 -11.34 17.07 16.88
CA SER A 4 -10.88 15.70 16.70
C SER A 4 -10.86 15.45 15.20
N PHE A 5 -9.67 15.56 14.59
CA PHE A 5 -9.44 15.09 13.24
C PHE A 5 -9.12 13.59 13.29
N PRO A 6 -9.74 12.74 12.47
CA PRO A 6 -9.35 11.33 12.40
C PRO A 6 -7.98 11.24 11.72
N VAL A 7 -6.92 11.12 12.52
CA VAL A 7 -5.57 10.77 12.04
C VAL A 7 -5.59 9.30 11.64
N GLY A 8 -5.44 9.02 10.34
CA GLY A 8 -5.36 7.67 9.81
C GLY A 8 -4.24 6.89 10.49
N THR A 9 -4.56 5.74 11.04
CA THR A 9 -3.60 4.79 11.63
C THR A 9 -3.76 3.47 10.89
N ILE A 10 -2.70 3.01 10.20
CA ILE A 10 -2.65 1.64 9.68
C ILE A 10 -1.89 0.81 10.71
N GLN A 11 -2.59 -0.15 11.34
CA GLN A 11 -1.98 -1.17 12.17
C GLN A 11 -1.98 -2.49 11.39
N VAL A 12 -0.82 -2.84 10.84
CA VAL A 12 -0.58 -4.14 10.21
C VAL A 12 -0.22 -5.14 11.31
N ASN A 13 -1.18 -5.98 11.71
CA ASN A 13 -0.99 -6.97 12.77
C ASN A 13 -0.09 -8.13 12.30
N LEU A 14 1.08 -8.27 12.94
CA LEU A 14 1.94 -9.46 12.85
C LEU A 14 1.55 -10.48 13.92
N ALA A 15 0.74 -11.49 13.56
CA ALA A 15 0.65 -12.76 14.28
C ALA A 15 0.01 -13.85 13.39
N GLY A 16 0.74 -14.95 13.11
CA GLY A 16 0.15 -16.23 12.62
C GLY A 16 -0.54 -17.00 13.77
N PRO A 17 -0.83 -18.33 13.71
CA PRO A 17 -0.86 -19.32 12.61
C PRO A 17 -2.28 -19.93 12.38
N VAL A 18 -2.37 -20.86 11.41
CA VAL A 18 -3.55 -21.63 10.94
C VAL A 18 -4.17 -22.53 12.02
N GLN A 19 -5.50 -22.51 12.26
CA GLN A 19 -6.37 -23.64 12.68
C GLN A 19 -7.87 -23.29 12.46
N ASN A 20 -8.84 -24.19 12.34
CA ASN A 20 -9.20 -25.28 11.41
C ASN A 20 -10.71 -25.59 11.71
N ILE A 21 -11.41 -26.39 10.88
CA ILE A 21 -12.77 -27.01 11.10
C ILE A 21 -13.93 -26.10 10.63
N MET A 22 -14.81 -26.45 9.68
CA MET A 22 -15.47 -27.73 9.36
C MET A 22 -15.83 -27.77 7.85
N SER A 23 -15.83 -28.96 7.25
CA SER A 23 -16.28 -29.18 5.87
C SER A 23 -17.78 -29.01 5.73
N ASP A 24 -18.24 -28.23 4.75
CA ASP A 24 -19.55 -28.40 4.11
C ASP A 24 -19.44 -28.06 2.62
N PRO A 25 -19.93 -28.91 1.68
CA PRO A 25 -19.85 -28.65 0.26
C PRO A 25 -21.05 -27.83 -0.24
N GLN A 26 -20.75 -26.86 -1.11
CA GLN A 26 -21.67 -26.07 -1.95
C GLN A 26 -22.43 -24.94 -1.25
N SER A 27 -22.13 -23.69 -1.62
CA SER A 27 -23.03 -22.84 -2.42
C SER A 27 -22.34 -21.52 -2.80
N ILE A 28 -22.74 -21.02 -3.96
CA ILE A 28 -22.19 -19.88 -4.69
C ILE A 28 -22.84 -18.60 -4.14
N ASP A 29 -22.11 -17.49 -4.20
CA ASP A 29 -22.55 -16.09 -4.02
C ASP A 29 -22.49 -15.49 -2.59
N ASP A 30 -21.31 -14.99 -2.22
CA ASP A 30 -21.14 -13.84 -1.31
C ASP A 30 -19.80 -13.13 -1.66
N PRO A 31 -19.80 -11.98 -2.36
CA PRO A 31 -18.60 -11.16 -2.51
C PRO A 31 -18.26 -10.50 -1.16
N ASN A 32 -17.20 -10.99 -0.52
CA ASN A 32 -16.59 -10.36 0.65
C ASN A 32 -16.34 -8.84 0.40
N PRO A 33 -16.88 -7.91 1.21
CA PRO A 33 -16.90 -6.47 0.90
C PRO A 33 -15.57 -5.74 1.18
N ASN A 34 -14.41 -6.36 1.00
CA ASN A 34 -13.09 -5.72 1.14
C ASN A 34 -12.07 -6.30 0.13
N ILE A 35 -12.50 -6.49 -1.11
CA ILE A 35 -11.59 -6.82 -2.22
C ILE A 35 -10.97 -5.50 -2.65
N GLY A 36 -9.73 -5.28 -2.20
CA GLY A 36 -8.89 -4.18 -2.66
C GLY A 36 -8.87 -4.11 -4.18
N ALA A 37 -8.93 -2.90 -4.74
CA ALA A 37 -8.96 -2.71 -6.19
C ALA A 37 -7.72 -3.36 -6.83
N GLU A 38 -7.92 -4.45 -7.58
CA GLU A 38 -6.85 -5.09 -8.33
C GLU A 38 -6.52 -4.22 -9.56
N MET A 39 -5.37 -3.54 -9.50
CA MET A 39 -4.86 -2.73 -10.62
C MET A 39 -3.71 -3.48 -11.28
N GLY A 40 -4.05 -4.45 -12.13
CA GLY A 40 -3.07 -5.31 -12.80
C GLY A 40 -2.50 -6.38 -11.87
N ASN A 41 -1.17 -6.48 -11.77
CA ASN A 41 -0.46 -7.40 -10.88
C ASN A 41 -0.24 -6.85 -9.45
N ALA A 42 -0.83 -5.69 -9.15
CA ALA A 42 -0.78 -5.06 -7.83
C ALA A 42 -2.12 -5.22 -7.10
N GLN A 43 -2.05 -5.66 -5.85
CA GLN A 43 -3.19 -5.70 -4.93
C GLN A 43 -3.14 -4.47 -4.03
N VAL A 44 -4.09 -3.56 -4.20
CA VAL A 44 -4.19 -2.34 -3.38
C VAL A 44 -4.92 -2.67 -2.08
N ILE A 45 -4.22 -2.59 -0.96
CA ILE A 45 -4.75 -2.94 0.36
C ILE A 45 -5.40 -1.72 1.02
N ALA A 46 -4.79 -0.53 0.89
CA ALA A 46 -5.36 0.72 1.35
C ALA A 46 -4.90 1.89 0.47
N SER A 47 -5.76 2.88 0.28
CA SER A 47 -5.43 4.05 -0.52
C SER A 47 -6.31 5.23 -0.19
N GLY A 48 -5.69 6.39 0.00
CA GLY A 48 -6.37 7.67 0.17
C GLY A 48 -6.33 8.56 -1.08
N MET A 49 -5.59 8.16 -2.10
CA MET A 49 -5.33 8.94 -3.31
C MET A 49 -6.35 8.63 -4.41
N ASP A 50 -6.50 9.56 -5.37
CA ASP A 50 -7.32 9.38 -6.56
C ASP A 50 -6.86 8.19 -7.43
N ALA A 51 -7.79 7.56 -8.15
CA ALA A 51 -7.49 6.40 -9.00
C ALA A 51 -6.36 6.65 -10.00
N GLU A 52 -6.26 7.86 -10.59
CA GLU A 52 -5.18 8.22 -11.50
C GLU A 52 -3.80 8.22 -10.80
N LYS A 53 -3.73 8.76 -9.58
CA LYS A 53 -2.52 8.73 -8.74
C LYS A 53 -2.15 7.31 -8.34
N GLN A 54 -3.14 6.49 -8.00
CA GLN A 54 -2.93 5.09 -7.65
C GLN A 54 -2.36 4.29 -8.81
N GLN A 55 -2.93 4.45 -10.01
CA GLN A 55 -2.43 3.83 -11.22
C GLN A 55 -0.99 4.23 -11.50
N PHE A 56 -0.66 5.52 -11.34
CA PHE A 56 0.71 5.99 -11.50
C PHE A 56 1.68 5.37 -10.48
N ALA A 57 1.28 5.25 -9.20
CA ALA A 57 2.09 4.58 -8.18
C ALA A 57 2.38 3.11 -8.52
N VAL A 58 1.35 2.38 -8.95
CA VAL A 58 1.49 0.97 -9.36
C VAL A 58 2.38 0.85 -10.60
N GLN A 59 2.22 1.75 -11.57
CA GLN A 59 3.04 1.75 -12.78
C GLN A 59 4.52 2.01 -12.46
N CYS A 60 4.82 3.07 -11.69
CA CYS A 60 6.18 3.37 -11.26
C CYS A 60 6.80 2.21 -10.46
N ALA A 61 6.02 1.56 -9.59
CA ALA A 61 6.50 0.41 -8.83
C ALA A 61 6.80 -0.78 -9.74
N ASN A 62 5.96 -1.07 -10.73
CA ASN A 62 6.23 -2.13 -11.70
C ASN A 62 7.50 -1.87 -12.52
N GLU A 63 7.68 -0.64 -13.01
CA GLU A 63 8.88 -0.25 -13.74
C GLU A 63 10.14 -0.36 -12.87
N ALA A 64 10.05 0.09 -11.62
CA ALA A 64 11.14 0.01 -10.66
C ALA A 64 11.49 -1.44 -10.30
N ILE A 65 10.49 -2.29 -10.05
CA ILE A 65 10.69 -3.72 -9.76
C ILE A 65 11.29 -4.43 -10.98
N ALA A 66 10.88 -4.08 -12.20
CA ALA A 66 11.45 -4.64 -13.43
C ALA A 66 12.92 -4.25 -13.63
N GLN A 67 13.32 -3.04 -13.23
CA GLN A 67 14.70 -2.57 -13.34
C GLN A 67 15.59 -3.01 -12.16
N HIS A 68 15.02 -3.14 -10.97
CA HIS A 68 15.76 -3.29 -9.71
C HIS A 68 15.18 -4.39 -8.80
N SER A 69 14.86 -5.57 -9.36
CA SER A 69 14.16 -6.65 -8.63
C SER A 69 14.85 -7.16 -7.36
N ASN A 70 16.18 -6.98 -7.23
CA ASN A 70 16.96 -7.39 -6.04
C ASN A 70 17.39 -6.21 -5.16
N GLN A 71 16.94 -4.99 -5.44
CA GLN A 71 17.36 -3.77 -4.75
C GLN A 71 16.15 -2.96 -4.29
N ASN A 72 15.49 -3.40 -3.22
CA ASN A 72 14.30 -2.75 -2.65
C ASN A 72 14.51 -1.27 -2.34
N MET A 73 15.72 -0.89 -1.90
CA MET A 73 16.08 0.52 -1.68
C MET A 73 16.04 1.33 -2.98
N ALA A 74 16.57 0.79 -4.08
CA ALA A 74 16.54 1.45 -5.38
C ALA A 74 15.10 1.57 -5.90
N VAL A 75 14.28 0.54 -5.70
CA VAL A 75 12.85 0.57 -6.03
C VAL A 75 12.13 1.68 -5.26
N ALA A 76 12.33 1.75 -3.94
CA ALA A 76 11.73 2.77 -3.10
C ALA A 76 12.14 4.18 -3.52
N GLN A 77 13.43 4.40 -3.78
CA GLN A 77 13.97 5.67 -4.25
C GLN A 77 13.40 6.08 -5.60
N TYR A 78 13.29 5.14 -6.55
CA TYR A 78 12.73 5.41 -7.87
C TYR A 78 11.29 5.92 -7.79
N ILE A 79 10.44 5.22 -7.01
CA ILE A 79 9.04 5.59 -6.80
C ILE A 79 8.94 6.95 -6.11
N MET A 80 9.73 7.16 -5.05
CA MET A 80 9.79 8.41 -4.32
C MET A 80 10.15 9.58 -5.23
N SER A 81 11.26 9.49 -5.97
CA SER A 81 11.72 10.58 -6.84
C SER A 81 10.71 10.91 -7.96
N ASN A 82 10.06 9.91 -8.55
CA ASN A 82 8.99 10.15 -9.53
C ASN A 82 7.79 10.90 -8.94
N PHE A 83 7.42 10.56 -7.69
CA PHE A 83 6.32 11.22 -7.00
C PHE A 83 6.68 12.62 -6.53
N GLU A 84 7.89 12.81 -6.01
CA GLU A 84 8.40 14.13 -5.61
C GLU A 84 8.49 15.07 -6.82
N GLU A 85 8.95 14.59 -7.99
CA GLU A 85 9.03 15.40 -9.21
C GLU A 85 7.63 15.78 -9.74
N ARG A 86 6.67 14.85 -9.71
CA ARG A 86 5.32 15.09 -10.24
C ARG A 86 4.43 15.91 -9.30
N TYR A 87 4.52 15.71 -7.98
CA TYR A 87 3.61 16.30 -7.00
C TYR A 87 4.27 17.36 -6.09
N GLY A 88 5.60 17.52 -6.16
CA GLY A 88 6.35 18.63 -5.52
C GLY A 88 6.43 18.60 -3.99
N SER A 89 5.87 17.58 -3.34
CA SER A 89 5.91 17.40 -1.88
C SER A 89 6.87 16.26 -1.52
N PRO A 90 7.49 16.27 -0.32
CA PRO A 90 8.35 15.17 0.10
C PRO A 90 7.50 13.92 0.36
N TRP A 91 7.85 12.83 -0.33
CA TRP A 91 7.19 11.53 -0.21
C TRP A 91 8.08 10.53 0.52
N HIS A 92 7.47 9.61 1.26
CA HIS A 92 8.18 8.51 1.88
C HIS A 92 7.68 7.19 1.31
N CYS A 93 8.61 6.37 0.83
CA CYS A 93 8.34 5.05 0.30
C CYS A 93 9.05 3.99 1.13
N VAL A 94 8.34 2.92 1.47
CA VAL A 94 8.87 1.75 2.16
C VAL A 94 8.55 0.53 1.33
N VAL A 95 9.59 -0.27 1.05
CA VAL A 95 9.48 -1.50 0.26
C VAL A 95 10.02 -2.65 1.10
N SER A 96 9.30 -3.77 1.14
CA SER A 96 9.68 -4.97 1.87
C SER A 96 9.19 -6.22 1.17
N ASP A 97 10.00 -7.28 1.17
CA ASP A 97 9.55 -8.60 0.73
C ASP A 97 8.81 -9.28 1.89
N GLY A 98 7.49 -9.41 1.76
CA GLY A 98 6.60 -9.94 2.80
C GLY A 98 5.93 -8.87 3.68
N SER A 99 5.58 -9.27 4.91
CA SER A 99 4.81 -8.42 5.83
C SER A 99 5.66 -7.31 6.42
N LEU A 100 5.25 -6.07 6.14
CA LEU A 100 5.84 -4.88 6.73
C LEU A 100 5.15 -4.57 8.07
N GLY A 101 5.91 -4.20 9.09
CA GLY A 101 5.40 -3.79 10.41
C GLY A 101 5.87 -2.38 10.77
N PHE A 102 4.98 -1.39 10.68
CA PHE A 102 5.34 0.01 10.94
C PHE A 102 4.16 0.76 11.56
N TYR A 103 4.48 1.73 12.42
CA TYR A 103 3.50 2.64 13.00
C TYR A 103 3.91 4.06 12.62
N VAL A 104 3.23 4.63 11.63
CA VAL A 104 3.49 5.99 11.15
C VAL A 104 2.20 6.76 11.05
N ARG A 105 2.28 8.06 11.36
CA ARG A 105 1.18 9.01 11.12
C ARG A 105 1.39 9.59 9.74
N TYR A 106 0.41 9.45 8.88
CA TYR A 106 0.44 9.91 7.50
C TYR A 106 -0.84 10.68 7.17
N ASP A 107 -0.83 11.40 6.06
CA ASP A 107 -2.03 12.08 5.59
C ASP A 107 -3.03 11.07 4.99
N PRO A 108 -4.28 10.99 5.49
CA PRO A 108 -5.26 10.04 4.98
C PRO A 108 -5.67 10.31 3.53
N SER A 109 -5.34 11.47 2.95
CA SER A 109 -5.66 11.82 1.55
C SER A 109 -4.51 11.50 0.59
N ASN A 110 -3.29 11.29 1.09
CA ASN A 110 -2.08 11.15 0.29
C ASN A 110 -1.25 9.93 0.74
N HIS A 111 -1.89 8.76 0.68
CA HIS A 111 -1.25 7.48 0.98
C HIS A 111 -1.73 6.36 0.06
N ILE A 112 -0.86 5.37 -0.16
CA ILE A 112 -1.20 4.13 -0.84
C ILE A 112 -0.37 2.97 -0.26
N TYR A 113 -1.04 1.86 -0.01
CA TYR A 113 -0.50 0.61 0.49
C TYR A 113 -0.93 -0.51 -0.45
N PHE A 114 0.04 -1.16 -1.08
CA PHE A 114 -0.23 -2.19 -2.06
C PHE A 114 0.89 -3.23 -2.09
N SER A 115 0.59 -4.42 -2.59
CA SER A 115 1.56 -5.49 -2.79
C SER A 115 1.62 -5.92 -4.25
N ILE A 116 2.82 -6.13 -4.76
CA ILE A 116 3.10 -6.70 -6.07
C ILE A 116 3.82 -8.03 -5.86
N GLY A 117 3.12 -9.14 -6.09
CA GLY A 117 3.66 -10.48 -5.85
C GLY A 117 4.06 -10.68 -4.39
N ALA A 118 5.35 -10.84 -4.12
CA ALA A 118 5.91 -10.99 -2.77
C ALA A 118 6.36 -9.65 -2.14
N THR A 119 6.42 -8.58 -2.92
CA THR A 119 6.94 -7.28 -2.50
C THR A 119 5.80 -6.36 -2.10
N THR A 120 5.86 -5.86 -0.88
CA THR A 120 4.91 -4.91 -0.31
C THR A 120 5.48 -3.51 -0.39
N ILE A 121 4.68 -2.57 -0.87
CA ILE A 121 5.05 -1.17 -1.05
C ILE A 121 4.08 -0.29 -0.27
N PHE A 122 4.64 0.61 0.53
CA PHE A 122 3.89 1.63 1.24
C PHE A 122 4.45 3.02 0.89
N LEU A 123 3.62 3.85 0.27
CA LEU A 123 3.96 5.21 -0.12
C LEU A 123 3.02 6.19 0.59
N PHE A 124 3.58 7.18 1.26
CA PHE A 124 2.80 8.15 2.02
C PHE A 124 3.47 9.52 2.06
N GLN A 125 2.64 10.55 2.21
CA GLN A 125 3.09 11.91 2.47
C GLN A 125 2.93 12.23 3.96
N ASN A 126 3.92 12.89 4.56
CA ASN A 126 3.80 13.42 5.91
C ASN A 126 2.85 14.62 5.93
N GLN A 127 2.04 14.74 6.99
CA GLN A 127 1.30 15.96 7.24
C GLN A 127 2.29 17.05 7.67
N CYS A 128 2.47 18.09 6.85
CA CYS A 128 2.90 19.39 7.36
C CYS A 128 1.69 20.01 8.07
N GLN A 129 1.73 20.07 9.40
CA GLN A 129 0.84 20.93 10.19
C GLN A 129 1.25 22.39 10.07
#